data_AF-A0A3B0ZDT7-F1
#
_entry.id   AF-A0A3B0ZDT7-F1
#
_cell.length_a   1.000
_cell.length_b   1.000
_cell.length_c   1.000
_cell.angle_alpha   90.00
_cell.angle_beta   90.00
_cell.angle_gamma   90.00
#
_symmetry.space_group_name_H-M   'P 1'
#
loop_
_entity.id
_entity.type
_entity.pdbx_description
1 polymer ?
#
loop_
_entity_poly.entity_id
_entity_poly.type
_entity_poly.pdbx_seq_one_letter_code
_entity_poly.pdbx_strand_id
1 'polypeptide(L)'
;MNPLDKDYKLRRHMLADQAIPGYWYTNDLGQLQQVRVVLHESYEPKRVVLENISGKRQTVDIDGWYQLDLTLHSPGVERRRLRKQRDSGKHS
;
A
#
# COMPACT_ATOMS: atom_id res chain seq x y z
N MET A 1 13.47 4.33 21.93
CA MET A 1 12.25 4.19 21.12
C MET A 1 12.21 5.40 20.17
N ASN A 2 12.37 5.20 18.86
CA ASN A 2 12.59 6.29 17.91
C ASN A 2 11.25 6.98 17.56
N PRO A 3 11.10 8.31 17.70
CA PRO A 3 9.88 9.03 17.33
C PRO A 3 9.42 8.78 15.89
N LEU A 4 10.36 8.50 14.98
CA LEU A 4 10.11 8.20 13.58
C LEU A 4 9.34 6.88 13.35
N ASP A 5 9.37 5.94 14.28
CA ASP A 5 8.64 4.67 14.17
C ASP A 5 7.13 4.83 14.39
N LYS A 6 6.72 5.80 15.21
CA LYS A 6 5.29 6.07 15.48
C LYS A 6 4.64 6.72 14.26
N ASP A 7 5.27 7.76 13.70
CA ASP A 7 4.81 8.40 12.46
C ASP A 7 4.85 7.44 11.27
N TYR A 8 5.79 6.49 11.27
CA TYR A 8 5.88 5.46 10.24
C TYR A 8 4.73 4.46 10.30
N LYS A 9 4.39 3.95 11.49
CA LYS A 9 3.22 3.08 11.67
C LYS A 9 1.92 3.81 11.31
N LEU A 10 1.82 5.08 11.70
CA LEU A 10 0.67 5.94 11.38
C LEU A 10 0.54 6.18 9.87
N ARG A 11 1.64 6.55 9.19
CA ARG A 11 1.65 6.74 7.73
C ARG A 11 1.42 5.45 6.96
N ARG A 12 1.87 4.31 7.47
CA ARG A 12 1.62 3.00 6.85
C ARG A 12 0.16 2.61 6.93
N HIS A 13 -0.49 2.85 8.07
CA HIS A 13 -1.95 2.73 8.20
C HIS A 13 -2.64 3.67 7.21
N MET A 14 -2.30 4.96 7.23
CA MET A 14 -2.92 5.96 6.36
C MET A 14 -2.74 5.70 4.85
N LEU A 15 -1.63 5.07 4.44
CA LEU A 15 -1.38 4.71 3.03
C LEU A 15 -1.92 3.32 2.65
N ALA A 16 -2.12 2.42 3.61
CA ALA A 16 -2.82 1.16 3.38
C ALA A 16 -4.31 1.44 3.10
N ASP A 17 -4.88 2.44 3.77
CA ASP A 17 -6.26 2.88 3.56
C ASP A 17 -6.48 3.54 2.19
N GLN A 18 -5.42 4.03 1.54
CA GLN A 18 -5.53 4.69 0.23
C GLN A 18 -5.29 3.71 -0.90
N ALA A 19 -6.20 3.64 -1.87
CA ALA A 19 -5.98 2.93 -3.12
C ALA A 19 -5.04 3.74 -4.02
N ILE A 20 -3.76 3.36 -4.12
CA ILE A 20 -2.76 4.12 -4.90
C ILE A 20 -2.44 3.37 -6.20
N PRO A 21 -2.79 3.91 -7.39
CA PRO A 21 -2.43 3.30 -8.65
C PRO A 21 -0.95 2.95 -8.78
N GLY A 22 -0.67 1.75 -9.28
CA GLY A 22 0.67 1.18 -9.44
C GLY A 22 1.23 0.51 -8.19
N TYR A 23 0.65 0.73 -7.00
CA TYR A 23 1.10 0.11 -5.77
C TYR A 23 0.54 -1.30 -5.63
N TRP A 24 1.37 -2.16 -5.02
CA TRP A 24 1.01 -3.52 -4.67
C TRP A 24 0.57 -3.58 -3.21
N TYR A 25 -0.44 -4.39 -2.95
CA TYR A 25 -1.02 -4.66 -1.65
C TYR A 25 -1.10 -6.17 -1.45
N THR A 26 -1.09 -6.59 -0.20
CA THR A 26 -1.19 -7.99 0.21
C THR A 26 -2.45 -8.15 1.05
N ASN A 27 -3.32 -9.10 0.69
CA ASN A 27 -4.46 -9.47 1.54
C ASN A 27 -4.02 -10.41 2.68
N ASP A 28 -4.93 -10.74 3.58
CA ASP A 28 -4.65 -11.63 4.72
C ASP A 28 -4.20 -13.04 4.33
N LEU A 29 -4.50 -13.46 3.10
CA LEU A 29 -4.03 -14.73 2.52
C LEU A 29 -2.61 -14.64 1.95
N GLY A 30 -1.93 -13.50 2.07
CA GLY A 30 -0.59 -13.29 1.52
C GLY A 30 -0.58 -13.05 0.00
N GLN A 31 -1.73 -12.87 -0.64
CA GLN A 31 -1.84 -12.72 -2.08
C GLN A 31 -1.63 -11.28 -2.51
N LEU A 32 -0.83 -11.09 -3.57
CA LEU A 32 -0.52 -9.78 -4.11
C LEU A 32 -1.58 -9.29 -5.09
N GLN A 33 -2.01 -8.05 -4.88
CA GLN A 33 -2.93 -7.31 -5.74
C GLN A 33 -2.37 -5.92 -6.04
N GLN A 34 -2.34 -5.55 -7.32
CA GLN A 34 -1.95 -4.22 -7.75
C GLN A 34 -3.18 -3.35 -7.98
N VAL A 35 -3.18 -2.13 -7.44
CA VAL A 35 -4.15 -1.11 -7.84
C VAL A 35 -3.81 -0.66 -9.24
N ARG A 36 -4.70 -0.90 -10.20
CA ARG A 36 -4.53 -0.48 -11.60
C ARG A 36 -5.14 0.88 -11.85
N VAL A 37 -6.33 1.11 -11.29
CA VAL A 37 -7.13 2.32 -11.53
C VAL A 37 -7.93 2.65 -10.28
N VAL A 38 -8.07 3.94 -9.98
CA VAL A 38 -9.08 4.46 -9.05
C VAL A 38 -10.01 5.38 -9.84
N LEU A 39 -11.26 4.97 -9.98
CA LEU A 39 -12.28 5.77 -10.65
C LEU A 39 -12.84 6.77 -9.65
N HIS A 40 -12.83 8.03 -10.06
CA HIS A 40 -13.40 9.13 -9.30
C HIS A 40 -14.68 9.61 -9.97
N GLU A 41 -15.66 9.96 -9.15
CA GLU A 41 -16.80 10.77 -9.55
C GLU A 41 -16.65 12.13 -8.87
N SER A 42 -16.48 13.17 -9.68
CA SER A 42 -16.02 14.49 -9.22
C SER A 42 -14.70 14.38 -8.44
N TYR A 43 -14.74 14.58 -7.12
CA TYR A 43 -13.56 14.56 -6.24
C TYR A 43 -13.53 13.33 -5.32
N GLU A 44 -14.49 12.41 -5.44
CA GLU A 44 -14.61 11.26 -4.55
C GLU A 44 -14.24 9.95 -5.26
N PRO A 45 -13.41 9.09 -4.65
CA PRO A 45 -13.16 7.75 -5.18
C PRO A 45 -14.43 6.92 -5.06
N LYS A 46 -14.86 6.31 -6.18
CA LYS A 46 -16.04 5.44 -6.23
C LYS A 46 -15.70 3.97 -6.42
N ARG A 47 -14.67 3.67 -7.22
CA ARG A 47 -14.28 2.30 -7.53
C ARG A 47 -12.78 2.13 -7.67
N VAL A 48 -12.31 0.94 -7.33
CA VAL A 48 -10.91 0.55 -7.45
C VAL A 48 -10.83 -0.70 -8.32
N VAL A 49 -9.95 -0.67 -9.32
CA VAL A 49 -9.63 -1.84 -10.15
C VAL A 49 -8.34 -2.46 -9.62
N LEU A 50 -8.45 -3.72 -9.23
CA LEU A 50 -7.34 -4.53 -8.73
C LEU A 50 -6.97 -5.60 -9.75
N GLU A 51 -5.68 -5.88 -9.87
CA GLU A 51 -5.15 -6.96 -10.69
C GLU A 51 -4.24 -7.84 -9.84
N ASN A 52 -4.51 -9.14 -9.78
CA ASN A 52 -3.64 -10.06 -9.07
C ASN A 52 -2.39 -10.42 -9.91
N ILE A 53 -1.46 -11.17 -9.33
CA ILE A 53 -0.23 -11.60 -10.03
C ILE A 53 -0.48 -12.49 -11.24
N SER A 54 -1.64 -13.13 -11.35
CA SER A 54 -2.02 -13.94 -12.51
C SER A 54 -2.69 -13.09 -13.62
N GLY A 55 -2.77 -11.77 -13.45
CA GLY A 55 -3.42 -10.85 -14.39
C GLY A 55 -4.95 -10.82 -14.29
N LYS A 56 -5.56 -11.53 -13.34
CA LYS A 56 -7.01 -11.50 -13.12
C LYS A 56 -7.39 -10.16 -12.51
N ARG A 57 -8.36 -9.48 -13.12
CA ARG A 57 -8.90 -8.21 -12.65
C ARG A 57 -10.17 -8.38 -11.84
N GLN A 58 -10.33 -7.54 -10.85
CA GLN A 58 -11.58 -7.33 -10.13
C GLN A 58 -11.81 -5.83 -9.93
N THR A 59 -13.07 -5.43 -9.91
CA THR A 59 -13.47 -4.05 -9.58
C THR A 59 -14.27 -4.10 -8.29
N VAL A 60 -13.88 -3.29 -7.32
CA VAL A 60 -14.58 -3.11 -6.06
C VAL A 60 -15.03 -1.66 -5.94
N ASP A 61 -16.12 -1.42 -5.23
CA ASP A 61 -16.46 -0.08 -4.77
C ASP A 61 -15.55 0.34 -3.61
N ILE A 62 -15.73 1.55 -3.11
CA ILE A 62 -14.87 2.09 -2.06
C ILE A 62 -15.09 1.36 -0.71
N ASP A 63 -16.31 0.95 -0.41
CA ASP A 63 -16.62 0.17 0.78
C ASP A 63 -15.98 -1.23 0.70
N GLY A 64 -16.06 -1.87 -0.47
CA GLY A 64 -15.39 -3.12 -0.76
C GLY A 64 -13.88 -3.01 -0.68
N TRP A 65 -13.28 -1.88 -1.09
CA TRP A 65 -11.84 -1.64 -0.90
C TRP A 65 -11.43 -1.71 0.57
N TYR A 66 -12.18 -1.06 1.47
CA TYR A 66 -11.88 -1.06 2.90
C TYR A 66 -12.07 -2.44 3.55
N GLN A 67 -12.95 -3.28 3.01
CA GLN A 67 -13.22 -4.63 3.52
C GLN A 67 -12.18 -5.69 3.07
N LEU A 68 -11.26 -5.35 2.17
CA LEU A 68 -10.25 -6.29 1.68
C LEU A 68 -9.06 -6.47 2.63
N ASP A 69 -9.00 -5.69 3.72
CA ASP A 69 -7.94 -5.73 4.74
C ASP A 69 -6.52 -5.74 4.12
N LEU A 70 -6.33 -4.87 3.13
CA LEU A 70 -5.13 -4.83 2.32
C LEU A 70 -3.97 -4.13 3.04
N THR A 71 -2.84 -4.83 3.14
CA THR A 71 -1.59 -4.26 3.63
C THR A 71 -0.72 -3.77 2.48
N LEU A 72 -0.25 -2.53 2.54
CA LEU A 72 0.63 -1.99 1.51
C LEU A 72 1.97 -2.75 1.40
N HIS A 73 2.27 -3.16 0.17
CA HIS A 73 3.45 -3.92 -0.26
C HIS A 73 4.18 -3.22 -1.42
N SER A 74 4.62 -1.96 -1.25
CA SER A 74 5.34 -1.24 -2.31
C SER A 74 6.87 -1.33 -2.16
N PRO A 75 7.62 -1.72 -3.22
CA PRO A 75 9.09 -1.80 -3.18
C PRO A 75 9.78 -0.47 -2.89
N GLY A 76 9.13 0.67 -3.20
CA GLY A 76 9.65 2.01 -2.94
C GLY A 76 9.80 2.32 -1.44
N VAL A 77 8.95 1.73 -0.60
CA VAL A 77 9.03 1.85 0.87
C VAL A 77 10.14 0.95 1.42
N GLU A 78 10.32 -0.25 0.86
CA GLU A 78 11.38 -1.18 1.27
C GLU A 78 12.79 -0.67 0.93
N ARG A 79 13.01 -0.10 -0.27
CA ARG A 79 14.34 0.44 -0.64
C ARG A 79 14.83 1.57 0.27
N ARG A 80 13.91 2.40 0.80
CA ARG A 80 14.27 3.48 1.74
C ARG A 80 14.72 2.92 3.10
N ARG A 81 14.22 1.74 3.53
CA ARG A 81 14.66 1.03 4.73
C ARG A 81 16.11 0.54 4.60
N LEU A 82 16.45 -0.09 3.47
CA LEU A 82 17.80 -0.61 3.22
C LEU A 82 18.88 0.50 3.21
N ARG A 83 18.54 1.70 2.69
CA ARG A 83 19.46 2.85 2.72
C ARG A 83 19.66 3.39 4.13
N LYS A 84 18.59 3.57 4.91
CA LYS A 84 18.70 4.07 6.29
C LYS A 84 19.47 3.12 7.22
N GLN A 85 19.31 1.81 7.03
CA GLN A 85 20.01 0.80 7.85
C GLN A 85 21.52 0.75 7.55
N ARG A 86 21.94 1.05 6.32
CA ARG A 86 23.35 1.20 5.94
C ARG A 86 23.99 2.46 6.52
N ASP A 87 23.26 3.57 6.54
CA ASP A 87 23.77 4.83 7.08
C ASP A 87 23.84 4.84 8.61
N SER A 88 23.00 4.07 9.31
CA SER A 88 23.09 3.91 10.78
C SER A 88 24.23 3.01 11.27
N GLY A 89 24.95 2.33 10.37
CA GLY A 89 26.09 1.46 10.70
C GLY A 89 27.46 2.15 10.61
N LYS A 90 27.51 3.44 10.22
CA LYS A 90 28.74 4.24 10.14
C LYS A 90 28.79 5.30 11.23
N HIS A 91 28.75 4.87 12.48
CA HIS A 91 29.31 5.64 13.58
C HIS A 91 29.75 4.65 14.65
N SER A 92 30.99 4.18 14.51
CA SER A 92 31.78 3.59 15.58
C SER A 92 33.21 4.06 15.46
#